data_AF-A0A9W5B7S9-F1
#
_entry.id   AF-A0A9W5B7S9-F1
#
_cell.length_a   1.000
_cell.length_b   1.000
_cell.length_c   1.000
_cell.angle_alpha   90.00
_cell.angle_beta   90.00
_cell.angle_gamma   90.00
#
_symmetry.space_group_name_H-M   'P 1'
#
loop_
_entity.id
_entity.type
_entity.pdbx_description
1 polymer ?
#
loop_
_entity_poly.entity_id
_entity_poly.type
_entity_poly.pdbx_seq_one_letter_code
_entity_poly.pdbx_strand_id
1 'polypeptide(L)' 'MLRVRSKAMNPYLIILRSTLARLPENTPTARLEVYAKAREGVTKSVDRLDPRPSEAALRRMMEKLEAAIAEVEAEQGIL' A
#
# COMPACT_ATOMS: atom_id res chain seq x y z
N MET A 1 13.54 10.07 -27.04
CA MET A 1 12.67 10.54 -25.92
C MET A 1 12.04 9.32 -25.28
N LEU A 2 12.57 8.84 -24.15
CA LEU A 2 12.00 7.69 -23.44
C LEU A 2 10.76 8.20 -22.70
N ARG A 3 9.57 7.90 -23.25
CA ARG A 3 8.30 8.12 -22.56
C ARG A 3 8.34 7.22 -21.34
N VAL A 4 8.72 7.78 -20.18
CA VAL A 4 8.60 7.11 -18.89
C VAL A 4 7.15 6.69 -18.81
N ARG A 5 6.90 5.39 -18.97
CA ARG A 5 5.57 4.82 -18.82
C ARG A 5 5.14 5.26 -17.43
N SER A 6 4.15 6.14 -17.35
CA SER A 6 3.50 6.46 -16.09
C SER A 6 2.98 5.12 -15.57
N LYS A 7 3.73 4.46 -14.70
CA LYS A 7 3.28 3.29 -13.94
C LYS A 7 1.95 3.75 -13.37
N ALA A 8 0.85 3.05 -13.68
CA ALA A 8 -0.47 3.44 -13.22
C ALA A 8 -0.38 3.78 -11.73
N MET A 9 -0.78 5.00 -11.36
CA MET A 9 -0.59 5.54 -10.02
C MET A 9 -1.19 4.55 -9.01
N ASN A 10 -0.34 3.92 -8.19
CA ASN A 10 -0.80 3.00 -7.17
C ASN A 10 -1.37 3.83 -6.01
N PRO A 11 -2.70 3.83 -5.77
CA PRO A 11 -3.28 4.67 -4.72
C PRO A 11 -2.77 4.31 -3.32
N TYR A 12 -2.43 3.04 -3.08
CA TYR A 12 -1.86 2.60 -1.82
C TYR A 12 -0.51 3.25 -1.54
N LEU A 13 0.32 3.44 -2.56
CA LEU A 13 1.62 4.09 -2.42
C LEU A 13 1.46 5.55 -1.97
N ILE A 14 0.50 6.27 -2.56
CA ILE A 14 0.20 7.65 -2.14
C ILE A 14 -0.22 7.67 -0.66
N ILE A 15 -1.16 6.78 -0.27
CA ILE A 15 -1.67 6.72 1.09
C ILE A 15 -0.56 6.36 2.07
N LEU A 16 0.27 5.37 1.76
CA LEU A 16 1.39 4.95 2.61
C LEU A 16 2.38 6.10 2.79
N ARG A 17 2.88 6.71 1.71
CA ARG A 17 3.78 7.87 1.80
C ARG A 17 3.17 9.00 2.64
N SER A 18 1.89 9.29 2.44
CA SER A 18 1.20 10.34 3.19
C SER A 18 1.03 10.02 4.68
N THR A 19 0.82 8.74 5.01
CA THR A 19 0.69 8.28 6.39
C THR A 19 2.05 8.31 7.09
N LEU A 20 3.08 7.81 6.43
CA LEU A 20 4.44 7.76 6.97
C LEU A 20 5.04 9.16 7.18
N ALA A 21 4.75 10.11 6.28
CA ALA A 21 5.15 11.50 6.42
C ALA A 21 4.54 12.21 7.66
N ARG A 22 3.51 11.63 8.27
CA ARG A 22 2.85 12.14 9.48
C ARG A 22 3.29 11.43 10.75
N LEU A 23 4.11 10.39 10.65
CA LEU A 23 4.65 9.74 11.84
C LEU A 23 5.62 10.68 12.55
N PRO A 24 5.61 10.74 13.90
CA PRO A 24 6.59 11.52 14.64
C PRO A 24 8.02 11.02 14.37
N GLU A 25 8.18 9.70 14.21
CA GLU A 25 9.43 9.07 13.80
C GLU A 25 9.16 7.96 12.78
N ASN A 26 9.86 7.99 11.65
CA ASN A 26 9.76 7.00 10.59
C ASN A 26 10.78 5.85 10.81
N THR A 27 10.61 5.09 11.89
CA THR A 27 11.42 3.90 12.17
C THR A 27 10.89 2.66 11.43
N PRO A 28 11.73 1.64 11.17
CA PRO A 28 11.27 0.39 10.57
C PRO A 28 10.09 -0.24 11.32
N THR A 29 10.14 -0.24 12.66
CA THR A 29 9.05 -0.75 13.50
C THR A 29 7.74 0.02 13.29
N ALA A 30 7.79 1.36 13.26
CA ALA A 30 6.62 2.18 13.03
C ALA A 30 6.02 1.95 11.64
N ARG A 31 6.84 1.74 10.61
CA ARG A 31 6.36 1.37 9.27
C ARG A 31 5.70 0.00 9.22
N LEU A 32 6.27 -1.00 9.90
CA LEU A 32 5.67 -2.35 10.00
C LEU A 32 4.25 -2.29 10.57
N GLU A 33 4.01 -1.46 11.59
CA GLU A 33 2.67 -1.26 12.15
C GLU A 33 1.70 -0.61 11.13
N VAL A 34 2.17 0.38 10.37
CA VAL A 34 1.36 1.01 9.31
C VAL A 34 1.00 -0.02 8.22
N TYR A 35 1.94 -0.87 7.82
CA TYR A 35 1.68 -1.91 6.82
C TYR A 35 0.71 -2.97 7.33
N ALA A 36 0.84 -3.39 8.59
CA ALA A 36 -0.11 -4.32 9.20
C ALA A 36 -1.55 -3.76 9.15
N LYS A 37 -1.73 -2.49 9.56
CA LYS A 37 -3.04 -1.81 9.50
C LYS A 37 -3.56 -1.66 8.08
N ALA A 38 -2.68 -1.38 7.11
CA ALA A 38 -3.09 -1.28 5.70
C ALA A 38 -3.60 -2.63 5.17
N ARG A 39 -2.91 -3.74 5.47
CA ARG A 39 -3.34 -5.10 5.09
C ARG A 39 -4.68 -5.46 5.71
N GLU A 40 -4.84 -5.20 7.01
CA GLU A 40 -6.11 -5.40 7.70
C GLU A 40 -7.25 -4.57 7.07
N GLY A 41 -6.97 -3.31 6.72
CA GLY A 41 -7.92 -2.43 6.07
C GLY A 41 -8.41 -2.95 4.71
N VAL A 42 -7.50 -3.51 3.90
CA VAL A 42 -7.83 -4.14 2.61
C VAL A 42 -8.65 -5.40 2.81
N THR A 43 -8.26 -6.30 3.72
CA THR A 43 -9.04 -7.53 4.02
C THR A 43 -10.45 -7.19 4.51
N LYS A 44 -10.58 -6.22 5.42
CA LYS A 44 -11.90 -5.76 5.94
C LYS A 44 -12.70 -4.91 4.96
N SER A 45 -12.16 -4.55 3.79
CA SER A 45 -12.92 -3.80 2.79
C SER A 45 -14.06 -4.64 2.20
N VAL A 46 -13.89 -5.97 2.16
CA VAL A 46 -14.87 -6.91 1.58
C VAL A 46 -16.22 -6.87 2.31
N ASP A 47 -16.22 -6.69 3.62
CA ASP A 47 -17.45 -6.63 4.42
C ASP A 47 -18.13 -5.26 4.38
N ARG A 48 -17.44 -4.23 3.85
CA ARG A 48 -17.91 -2.85 3.83
C ARG A 48 -18.41 -2.40 2.46
N LEU A 49 -18.20 -3.21 1.43
CA LEU A 49 -18.53 -2.88 0.05
C LEU A 49 -19.71 -3.72 -0.43
N ASP A 50 -20.70 -3.06 -1.03
CA ASP A 50 -21.86 -3.67 -1.66
C ASP A 50 -21.95 -3.18 -3.13
N PRO A 51 -21.84 -4.08 -4.14
CA PRO A 51 -21.70 -5.53 -4.03
C PRO A 51 -20.35 -5.95 -3.45
N ARG A 52 -20.39 -7.06 -2.69
CA ARG A 52 -19.20 -7.67 -2.10
C ARG A 52 -18.15 -7.94 -3.19
N PRO A 53 -16.89 -7.47 -3.03
CA PRO A 53 -15.82 -7.75 -3.97
C PRO A 53 -15.58 -9.26 -4.12
N SER A 54 -15.27 -9.70 -5.33
CA SER A 54 -14.83 -11.08 -5.54
C SER A 54 -13.47 -11.33 -4.89
N GLU A 55 -13.20 -12.58 -4.52
CA GLU A 55 -11.91 -12.99 -3.96
C GLU A 55 -10.73 -12.61 -4.86
N ALA A 56 -10.90 -12.76 -6.18
CA ALA A 56 -9.89 -12.34 -7.16
C ALA A 56 -9.66 -10.81 -7.15
N ALA A 57 -10.68 -10.01 -6.88
CA ALA A 57 -10.53 -8.56 -6.74
C ALA A 57 -9.76 -8.20 -5.46
N LEU A 58 -10.09 -8.84 -4.33
CA LEU A 58 -9.35 -8.67 -3.08
C LEU A 58 -7.88 -9.04 -3.26
N ARG A 59 -7.60 -10.19 -3.89
CA ARG A 59 -6.23 -10.63 -4.15
C ARG A 59 -5.44 -9.59 -4.96
N ARG A 60 -6.03 -9.03 -6.01
CA ARG A 60 -5.39 -7.95 -6.80
C ARG A 60 -5.16 -6.67 -5.98
N MET A 61 -6.07 -6.32 -5.07
CA MET A 61 -5.88 -5.18 -4.16
C MET A 61 -4.71 -5.43 -3.21
N MET A 62 -4.62 -6.63 -2.64
CA MET A 62 -3.50 -7.05 -1.80
C MET A 62 -2.17 -7.03 -2.56
N GLU A 63 -2.11 -7.58 -3.77
CA GLU A 63 -0.90 -7.55 -4.62
C GLU A 63 -0.43 -6.11 -4.89
N LYS A 64 -1.36 -5.18 -5.14
CA LYS A 64 -1.03 -3.76 -5.30
C LYS A 64 -0.55 -3.12 -3.99
N LEU A 65 -1.12 -3.48 -2.85
CA LEU A 65 -0.66 -3.01 -1.55
C LEU A 65 0.77 -3.49 -1.27
N GLU A 66 1.07 -4.78 -1.48
CA GLU A 66 2.42 -5.31 -1.27
C GLU A 66 3.44 -4.67 -2.21
N ALA A 67 3.07 -4.44 -3.48
CA ALA A 67 3.92 -3.72 -4.41
C ALA A 67 4.19 -2.27 -3.97
N ALA A 68 3.23 -1.60 -3.33
CA ALA A 68 3.43 -0.26 -2.75
C ALA A 68 4.36 -0.31 -1.54
N ILE A 69 4.20 -1.30 -0.66
CA ILE A 69 5.07 -1.50 0.51
C ILE A 69 6.52 -1.71 0.06
N ALA A 70 6.75 -2.57 -0.93
CA ALA A 70 8.08 -2.82 -1.47
C ALA A 70 8.71 -1.53 -2.06
N GLU A 71 7.92 -0.72 -2.76
CA GLU A 71 8.41 0.56 -3.31
C GLU A 71 8.81 1.54 -2.19
N VAL A 72 8.02 1.64 -1.13
CA VAL A 72 8.35 2.46 0.05
C VAL A 72 9.63 1.97 0.73
N GLU A 73 9.78 0.67 0.98
CA GLU A 73 10.99 0.16 1.66
C GLU A 73 12.25 0.33 0.81
N ALA A 74 12.14 0.22 -0.52
CA ALA A 74 13.24 0.55 -1.43
C ALA A 74 13.64 2.03 -1.33
N GLU A 75 12.67 2.95 -1.20
CA GLU A 75 12.96 4.39 -0.97
C GLU A 75 13.66 4.64 0.37
N GLN A 76 13.43 3.80 1.38
CA GLN A 76 14.12 3.90 2.68
C GLN A 76 15.52 3.25 2.66
N GLY A 77 15.92 2.64 1.54
CA GLY A 77 17.21 1.94 1.40
C GLY A 77 17.26 0.59 2.11
N ILE A 78 16.11 -0.05 2.33
CA ILE A 78 15.97 -1.30 3.09
C ILE A 78 15.73 -2.52 2.19
N LEU A 79 15.56 -2.29 0.89
CA LEU A 79 15.44 -3.32 -0.16
C LEU A 79 16.43 -3.07 -1.30
#